data_AF-A0A165AJL4-F1
#
_entry.id   AF-A0A165AJL4-F1
#
_cell.length_a   1.000
_cell.length_b   1.000
_cell.length_c   1.000
_cell.angle_alpha   90.00
_cell.angle_beta   90.00
_cell.angle_gamma   90.00
#
_symmetry.space_group_name_H-M   'P 1'
#
loop_
_entity.id
_entity.type
_entity.pdbx_description
1 polymer ?
#
loop_
_entity_poly.entity_id
_entity_poly.type
_entity_poly.pdbx_seq_one_letter_code
_entity_poly.pdbx_strand_id
1 'polypeptide(L)'
;MTSSKKSAEGTDLVQQAEKYLKTSLLKWKPDYELAADSYNKAATCFKTAKELQKAKDCLYKASDCYKQTKAYFSAAKSLDQAILLLKELQDWKEISTIAHKACQLFQEHGSPDTAALLLDKSAKMIEPHLPEDALVLYKRAMEVVMVEDRPRQASEFASRAGRLLVRLGRFVFNFKMDFD
;
A
#
# COMPACT_ATOMS: atom_id res chain seq x y z
N MET A 1 11.18 -27.86 9.58
CA MET A 1 12.48 -27.62 8.91
C MET A 1 12.39 -26.60 7.76
N THR A 2 11.31 -26.57 6.96
CA THR A 2 11.15 -25.63 5.84
C THR A 2 11.02 -24.15 6.26
N SER A 3 10.28 -23.86 7.33
CA SER A 3 10.08 -22.49 7.84
C SER A 3 11.39 -21.82 8.26
N SER A 4 12.22 -22.53 9.03
CA SER A 4 13.52 -22.01 9.50
C SER A 4 14.49 -21.78 8.34
N LYS A 5 14.52 -22.67 7.33
CA LYS A 5 15.32 -22.46 6.11
C LYS A 5 14.89 -21.19 5.37
N LYS A 6 13.59 -20.96 5.21
CA LYS A 6 13.06 -19.76 4.55
C LYS A 6 13.31 -18.47 5.35
N SER A 7 13.27 -18.54 6.68
CA SER A 7 13.64 -17.41 7.54
C SER A 7 15.11 -17.01 7.39
N ALA A 8 16.02 -17.99 7.34
CA ALA A 8 17.45 -17.76 7.10
C ALA A 8 17.69 -17.17 5.70
N GLU A 9 17.09 -17.76 4.66
CA GLU A 9 17.17 -17.25 3.27
C GLU A 9 16.67 -15.80 3.17
N GLY A 10 15.55 -15.48 3.83
CA GLY A 10 15.04 -14.10 3.89
C GLY A 10 16.03 -13.14 4.57
N THR A 11 16.71 -13.58 5.62
CA THR A 11 17.71 -12.78 6.34
C THR A 11 18.95 -12.51 5.47
N ASP A 12 19.43 -13.52 4.75
CA ASP A 12 20.56 -13.37 3.82
C ASP A 12 20.23 -12.38 2.69
N LEU A 13 19.01 -12.44 2.15
CA LEU A 13 18.51 -11.51 1.14
C LEU A 13 18.41 -10.08 1.66
N VAL A 14 17.99 -9.87 2.92
CA VAL A 14 18.00 -8.54 3.55
C VAL A 14 19.42 -8.02 3.66
N GLN A 15 20.38 -8.82 4.12
CA GLN A 15 21.78 -8.40 4.20
C GLN A 15 22.35 -8.08 2.82
N GLN A 16 21.96 -8.82 1.79
CA GLN A 16 22.32 -8.53 0.41
C GLN A 16 21.75 -7.20 -0.06
N ALA A 17 20.47 -6.92 0.21
CA ALA A 17 19.85 -5.64 -0.09
C ALA A 17 20.59 -4.48 0.59
N GLU A 18 20.95 -4.63 1.86
CA GLU A 18 21.71 -3.62 2.61
C GLU A 18 23.12 -3.40 2.05
N LYS A 19 23.77 -4.45 1.51
CA LYS A 19 25.04 -4.30 0.77
C LYS A 19 24.86 -3.49 -0.52
N TYR A 20 23.76 -3.66 -1.25
CA TYR A 20 23.47 -2.85 -2.43
C TYR A 20 23.26 -1.37 -2.09
N LEU A 21 22.75 -1.07 -0.90
CA LEU A 21 22.54 0.30 -0.44
C LEU A 21 23.82 0.99 0.08
N LYS A 22 24.84 0.23 0.46
CA LYS A 22 26.12 0.81 0.92
C LYS A 22 26.88 1.45 -0.23
N THR A 23 27.38 2.66 0.03
CA THR A 23 28.37 3.34 -0.81
C THR A 23 29.78 3.03 -0.31
N SER A 24 30.75 3.06 -1.22
CA SER A 24 32.18 2.87 -0.91
C SER A 24 33.02 3.83 -1.76
N LEU A 25 34.34 3.88 -1.52
CA LEU A 25 35.26 4.70 -2.31
C LEU A 25 35.19 4.42 -3.83
N LEU A 26 34.70 3.25 -4.23
CA LEU A 26 34.50 2.85 -5.62
C LEU A 26 33.03 2.94 -6.07
N LYS A 27 32.06 2.97 -5.13
CA LYS A 27 30.62 3.02 -5.41
C LYS A 27 29.99 4.25 -4.76
N TRP A 28 29.83 5.30 -5.55
CA TRP A 28 29.33 6.60 -5.10
C TRP A 28 27.80 6.70 -5.01
N LYS A 29 27.06 5.77 -5.61
CA LYS A 29 25.59 5.74 -5.59
C LYS A 29 25.06 4.37 -5.15
N PRO A 30 24.08 4.31 -4.23
CA PRO A 30 23.37 3.08 -3.89
C PRO A 30 22.72 2.44 -5.12
N ASP A 31 22.67 1.10 -5.13
CA ASP A 31 21.92 0.35 -6.15
C ASP A 31 20.54 0.01 -5.61
N TYR A 32 19.61 0.93 -5.83
CA TYR A 32 18.24 0.83 -5.31
C TYR A 32 17.41 -0.23 -6.03
N GLU A 33 17.68 -0.51 -7.31
CA GLU A 33 16.93 -1.51 -8.08
C GLU A 33 17.24 -2.91 -7.55
N LEU A 34 18.53 -3.25 -7.42
CA LEU A 34 18.93 -4.54 -6.86
C LEU A 34 18.53 -4.68 -5.38
N ALA A 35 18.59 -3.59 -4.60
CA ALA A 35 18.11 -3.60 -3.22
C ALA A 35 16.61 -3.92 -3.14
N ALA A 36 15.78 -3.27 -3.97
CA ALA A 36 14.34 -3.50 -4.00
C ALA A 36 14.00 -4.95 -4.36
N ASP A 37 14.67 -5.51 -5.36
CA ASP A 37 14.50 -6.90 -5.78
C ASP A 37 14.87 -7.89 -4.68
N SER A 38 15.98 -7.66 -3.99
CA SER A 38 16.38 -8.48 -2.83
C SER A 38 15.37 -8.38 -1.68
N TYR A 39 14.86 -7.18 -1.37
CA TYR A 39 13.82 -7.02 -0.36
C TYR A 39 12.51 -7.74 -0.74
N ASN A 40 12.07 -7.69 -2.00
CA ASN A 40 10.87 -8.40 -2.45
C ASN A 40 11.02 -9.93 -2.34
N LYS A 41 12.20 -10.46 -2.69
CA LYS A 41 12.52 -11.88 -2.50
C LYS A 41 12.53 -12.24 -1.00
N ALA A 42 13.10 -11.38 -0.15
CA ALA A 42 13.10 -11.58 1.30
C ALA A 42 11.67 -11.58 1.86
N ALA A 43 10.81 -10.66 1.41
CA ALA A 43 9.42 -10.61 1.82
C ALA A 43 8.67 -11.91 1.52
N THR A 44 8.91 -12.50 0.34
CA THR A 44 8.33 -13.79 -0.06
C THR A 44 8.81 -14.93 0.85
N CYS A 45 10.09 -14.93 1.20
CA CYS A 45 10.68 -15.92 2.12
C CYS A 45 10.09 -15.80 3.53
N PHE A 46 10.02 -14.58 4.08
CA PHE A 46 9.42 -14.34 5.40
C PHE A 46 7.94 -14.65 5.44
N LYS A 47 7.18 -14.34 4.38
CA LYS A 47 5.77 -14.74 4.27
C LYS A 47 5.62 -16.26 4.33
N THR A 48 6.45 -16.99 3.60
CA THR A 48 6.46 -18.47 3.62
C THR A 48 6.82 -19.02 5.00
N ALA A 49 7.71 -18.33 5.72
CA ALA A 49 8.09 -18.65 7.10
C ALA A 49 7.06 -18.19 8.16
N LYS A 50 5.93 -17.59 7.76
CA LYS A 50 4.92 -16.97 8.64
C LYS A 50 5.44 -15.82 9.51
N GLU A 51 6.57 -15.22 9.13
CA GLU A 51 7.14 -14.05 9.79
C GLU A 51 6.60 -12.76 9.14
N LEU A 52 5.29 -12.57 9.27
CA LEU A 52 4.54 -11.54 8.53
C LEU A 52 5.06 -10.12 8.77
N GLN A 53 5.49 -9.81 10.00
CA GLN A 53 6.07 -8.51 10.35
C GLN A 53 7.35 -8.24 9.54
N LYS A 54 8.28 -9.21 9.47
CA LYS A 54 9.50 -9.05 8.67
C LYS A 54 9.20 -8.95 7.18
N ALA A 55 8.21 -9.71 6.70
CA ALA A 55 7.77 -9.63 5.32
C ALA A 55 7.24 -8.23 4.97
N LYS A 56 6.41 -7.65 5.86
CA LYS A 56 5.89 -6.28 5.74
C LYS A 56 7.02 -5.26 5.69
N ASP A 57 7.96 -5.34 6.63
CA ASP A 57 9.08 -4.39 6.73
C ASP A 57 9.96 -4.44 5.47
N CYS A 58 10.16 -5.64 4.90
CA CYS A 58 10.86 -5.78 3.62
C CYS A 58 10.12 -5.10 2.47
N LEU A 59 8.79 -5.20 2.38
CA LEU A 59 8.00 -4.53 1.35
C LEU A 59 8.04 -3.00 1.48
N TYR A 60 8.08 -2.47 2.71
CA TYR A 60 8.29 -1.04 2.93
C TYR A 60 9.67 -0.59 2.45
N LYS A 61 10.72 -1.33 2.79
CA LYS A 61 12.08 -1.06 2.30
C LYS A 61 12.17 -1.15 0.77
N ALA A 62 11.50 -2.13 0.15
CA ALA A 62 11.41 -2.24 -1.31
C ALA A 62 10.70 -1.03 -1.93
N SER A 63 9.56 -0.61 -1.36
CA SER A 63 8.84 0.59 -1.78
C SER A 63 9.71 1.83 -1.71
N ASP A 64 10.46 2.01 -0.63
CA ASP A 64 11.36 3.17 -0.48
C ASP A 64 12.50 3.15 -1.49
N CYS A 65 13.07 1.98 -1.80
CA CYS A 65 14.07 1.85 -2.86
C CYS A 65 13.50 2.23 -4.24
N TYR A 66 12.31 1.74 -4.61
CA TYR A 66 11.66 2.10 -5.86
C TYR A 66 11.34 3.60 -5.96
N LYS A 67 11.03 4.26 -4.85
CA LYS A 67 10.84 5.72 -4.84
C LYS A 67 12.12 6.48 -5.19
N GLN A 68 13.28 5.99 -4.75
CA GLN A 68 14.58 6.62 -5.08
C GLN A 68 14.89 6.57 -6.58
N THR A 69 14.34 5.59 -7.30
CA THR A 69 14.48 5.45 -8.75
C THR A 69 13.27 5.98 -9.52
N LYS A 70 12.29 6.59 -8.83
CA LYS A 70 11.01 7.06 -9.39
C LYS A 70 10.18 5.95 -10.06
N ALA A 71 10.41 4.69 -9.70
CA ALA A 71 9.60 3.55 -10.12
C ALA A 71 8.29 3.47 -9.31
N TYR A 72 7.47 4.53 -9.40
CA TYR A 72 6.32 4.75 -8.51
C TYR A 72 5.27 3.63 -8.55
N PHE A 73 5.03 3.03 -9.71
CA PHE A 73 4.13 1.88 -9.81
C PHE A 73 4.60 0.68 -8.99
N SER A 74 5.90 0.34 -9.08
CA SER A 74 6.51 -0.74 -8.31
C SER A 74 6.54 -0.44 -6.81
N ALA A 75 6.76 0.83 -6.45
CA ALA A 75 6.65 1.28 -5.06
C ALA A 75 5.23 1.07 -4.51
N ALA A 76 4.22 1.56 -5.23
CA ALA A 76 2.82 1.39 -4.86
C ALA A 76 2.40 -0.08 -4.77
N LYS A 77 2.87 -0.93 -5.70
CA LYS A 77 2.63 -2.38 -5.67
C LYS A 77 3.25 -3.08 -4.46
N SER A 78 4.42 -2.63 -4.01
CA SER A 78 5.04 -3.15 -2.78
C SER A 78 4.19 -2.81 -1.55
N LEU A 79 3.62 -1.60 -1.50
CA LEU A 79 2.67 -1.21 -0.45
C LEU A 79 1.33 -1.95 -0.53
N ASP A 80 0.79 -2.21 -1.72
CA ASP A 80 -0.43 -3.03 -1.92
C ASP A 80 -0.22 -4.47 -1.38
N GLN A 81 0.96 -5.05 -1.61
CA GLN A 81 1.32 -6.33 -1.00
C GLN A 81 1.41 -6.23 0.53
N ALA A 82 1.95 -5.13 1.06
CA ALA A 82 2.06 -4.92 2.51
C ALA A 82 0.67 -4.79 3.17
N ILE A 83 -0.31 -4.18 2.50
CA ILE A 83 -1.71 -4.10 2.97
C ILE A 83 -2.30 -5.50 3.19
N LEU A 84 -1.98 -6.47 2.34
CA LEU A 84 -2.43 -7.85 2.52
C LEU A 84 -1.83 -8.47 3.80
N LEU A 85 -0.56 -8.20 4.08
CA LEU A 85 0.09 -8.68 5.30
C LEU A 85 -0.46 -8.00 6.55
N LEU A 86 -0.75 -6.70 6.47
CA LEU A 86 -1.40 -5.95 7.56
C LEU A 86 -2.78 -6.51 7.89
N LYS A 87 -3.55 -6.91 6.88
CA LYS A 87 -4.83 -7.60 7.07
C LYS A 87 -4.64 -8.92 7.82
N GLU A 88 -3.64 -9.72 7.45
CA GLU A 88 -3.32 -10.97 8.14
C GLU A 88 -2.84 -10.73 9.60
N LEU A 89 -2.13 -9.62 9.84
CA LEU A 89 -1.70 -9.16 11.16
C LEU A 89 -2.83 -8.48 11.97
N GLN A 90 -3.99 -8.23 11.36
CA GLN A 90 -5.11 -7.46 11.93
C GLN A 90 -4.74 -6.04 12.36
N ASP A 91 -3.74 -5.43 11.73
CA ASP A 91 -3.39 -4.03 11.95
C ASP A 91 -4.20 -3.12 11.02
N TRP A 92 -5.48 -2.96 11.37
CA TRP A 92 -6.46 -2.24 10.57
C TRP A 92 -6.13 -0.75 10.43
N LYS A 93 -5.52 -0.15 11.44
CA LYS A 93 -5.17 1.28 11.44
C LYS A 93 -4.06 1.58 10.44
N GLU A 94 -3.05 0.72 10.38
CA GLU A 94 -1.95 0.93 9.45
C GLU A 94 -2.39 0.74 7.99
N ILE A 95 -3.39 -0.13 7.70
CA ILE A 95 -3.94 -0.31 6.32
C ILE A 95 -4.37 1.02 5.71
N SER A 96 -5.12 1.84 6.46
CA SER A 96 -5.60 3.14 5.96
C SER A 96 -4.45 4.06 5.58
N THR A 97 -3.45 4.18 6.46
CA THR A 97 -2.24 5.00 6.23
C THR A 97 -1.47 4.55 4.98
N ILE A 98 -1.29 3.24 4.82
CA ILE A 98 -0.53 2.69 3.68
C ILE A 98 -1.32 2.79 2.37
N ALA A 99 -2.64 2.61 2.40
CA ALA A 99 -3.50 2.78 1.24
C ALA A 99 -3.43 4.20 0.67
N HIS A 100 -3.41 5.23 1.52
CA HIS A 100 -3.22 6.62 1.09
C HIS A 100 -1.85 6.84 0.42
N LYS A 101 -0.76 6.33 1.02
CA LYS A 101 0.59 6.45 0.43
C LYS A 101 0.69 5.76 -0.92
N ALA A 102 0.14 4.56 -1.04
CA ALA A 102 0.12 3.80 -2.29
C ALA A 102 -0.76 4.46 -3.37
N CYS A 103 -1.91 5.02 -2.98
CA CYS A 103 -2.75 5.84 -3.87
C CYS A 103 -1.96 7.00 -4.46
N GLN A 104 -1.25 7.78 -3.64
CA GLN A 104 -0.44 8.89 -4.11
C GLN A 104 0.60 8.44 -5.15
N LEU A 105 1.32 7.34 -4.87
CA LEU A 105 2.31 6.80 -5.80
C LEU A 105 1.69 6.34 -7.13
N PHE A 106 0.49 5.72 -7.11
CA PHE A 106 -0.22 5.39 -8.33
C PHE A 106 -0.68 6.65 -9.10
N GLN A 107 -1.07 7.72 -8.42
CA GLN A 107 -1.39 9.00 -9.08
C GLN A 107 -0.14 9.64 -9.69
N GLU A 108 0.99 9.66 -8.98
CA GLU A 108 2.28 10.16 -9.49
C GLU A 108 2.79 9.37 -10.70
N HIS A 109 2.45 8.08 -10.80
CA HIS A 109 2.72 7.27 -11.98
C HIS A 109 1.77 7.56 -13.17
N GLY A 110 0.61 8.18 -12.94
CA GLY A 110 -0.45 8.35 -13.94
C GLY A 110 -1.38 7.14 -14.04
N SER A 111 -1.64 6.44 -12.92
CA SER A 111 -2.53 5.28 -12.84
C SER A 111 -3.66 5.44 -11.80
N PRO A 112 -4.49 6.49 -11.92
CA PRO A 112 -5.55 6.82 -10.94
C PRO A 112 -6.62 5.73 -10.80
N ASP A 113 -6.93 4.98 -11.87
CA ASP A 113 -7.83 3.82 -11.77
C ASP A 113 -7.31 2.77 -10.79
N THR A 114 -6.01 2.50 -10.83
CA THR A 114 -5.39 1.53 -9.91
C THR A 114 -5.38 2.08 -8.49
N ALA A 115 -5.18 3.39 -8.33
CA ALA A 115 -5.25 4.07 -7.04
C ALA A 115 -6.65 3.96 -6.41
N ALA A 116 -7.70 4.23 -7.17
CA ALA A 116 -9.08 4.16 -6.71
C ALA A 116 -9.50 2.72 -6.34
N LEU A 117 -9.11 1.73 -7.15
CA LEU A 117 -9.35 0.31 -6.83
C LEU A 117 -8.63 -0.14 -5.56
N LEU A 118 -7.41 0.35 -5.32
CA LEU A 118 -6.67 0.07 -4.10
C LEU A 118 -7.38 0.64 -2.87
N LEU A 119 -7.83 1.89 -2.94
CA LEU A 119 -8.56 2.54 -1.86
C LEU A 119 -9.87 1.81 -1.55
N ASP A 120 -10.62 1.43 -2.58
CA ASP A 120 -11.86 0.66 -2.42
C ASP A 120 -11.64 -0.70 -1.76
N LYS A 121 -10.63 -1.44 -2.24
CA LYS A 121 -10.22 -2.72 -1.62
C LYS A 121 -9.84 -2.52 -0.15
N SER A 122 -9.08 -1.47 0.16
CA SER A 122 -8.61 -1.18 1.53
C SER A 122 -9.76 -0.76 2.45
N ALA A 123 -10.70 0.06 1.95
CA ALA A 123 -11.91 0.46 2.66
C ALA A 123 -12.75 -0.76 3.05
N LYS A 124 -13.00 -1.66 2.10
CA LYS A 124 -13.72 -2.92 2.35
C LYS A 124 -13.04 -3.81 3.39
N MET A 125 -11.71 -3.78 3.47
CA MET A 125 -10.96 -4.56 4.47
C MET A 125 -11.14 -4.02 5.88
N ILE A 126 -11.15 -2.70 6.05
CA ILE A 126 -11.21 -2.07 7.37
C ILE A 126 -12.63 -1.75 7.81
N GLU A 127 -13.62 -1.69 6.91
CA GLU A 127 -15.02 -1.33 7.20
C GLU A 127 -15.62 -2.06 8.43
N PRO A 128 -15.40 -3.38 8.66
CA PRO A 128 -15.93 -4.05 9.85
C PRO A 128 -15.30 -3.62 11.18
N HIS A 129 -14.12 -3.01 11.15
CA HIS A 129 -13.30 -2.70 12.31
C HIS A 129 -13.16 -1.19 12.56
N LEU A 130 -13.04 -0.41 11.49
CA LEU A 130 -12.81 1.04 11.46
C LEU A 130 -13.71 1.69 10.39
N PRO A 131 -15.04 1.72 10.60
CA PRO A 131 -15.98 2.19 9.59
C PRO A 131 -15.82 3.67 9.24
N GLU A 132 -15.37 4.51 10.19
CA GLU A 132 -15.08 5.93 9.92
C GLU A 132 -13.87 6.08 8.98
N ASP A 133 -12.81 5.30 9.20
CA ASP A 133 -11.63 5.32 8.32
C ASP A 133 -11.97 4.77 6.93
N ALA A 134 -12.87 3.79 6.85
CA ALA A 134 -13.37 3.28 5.57
C ALA A 134 -14.11 4.38 4.77
N LEU A 135 -14.88 5.25 5.43
CA LEU A 135 -15.51 6.40 4.78
C LEU A 135 -14.48 7.37 4.21
N VAL A 136 -13.38 7.63 4.92
CA VAL A 136 -12.27 8.46 4.42
C VAL A 136 -11.67 7.87 3.15
N LEU A 137 -11.44 6.55 3.13
CA LEU A 137 -10.91 5.86 1.95
C LEU A 137 -11.88 5.89 0.77
N TYR A 138 -13.19 5.66 0.99
CA TYR A 138 -14.20 5.78 -0.08
C TYR A 138 -14.29 7.22 -0.62
N LYS A 139 -14.28 8.23 0.27
CA LYS A 139 -14.25 9.64 -0.15
C LYS A 139 -13.02 9.93 -1.00
N ARG A 140 -11.84 9.46 -0.58
CA ARG A 140 -10.61 9.64 -1.35
C ARG A 140 -10.68 8.94 -2.72
N ALA A 141 -11.26 7.75 -2.79
CA ALA A 141 -11.44 7.04 -4.06
C ALA A 141 -12.32 7.85 -5.03
N MET A 142 -13.37 8.50 -4.52
CA MET A 142 -14.22 9.41 -5.30
C MET A 142 -13.44 10.60 -5.84
N GLU A 143 -12.69 11.29 -4.98
CA GLU A 143 -11.86 12.45 -5.38
C GLU A 143 -10.91 12.07 -6.51
N VAL A 144 -10.23 10.93 -6.39
CA VAL A 144 -9.27 10.44 -7.41
C VAL A 144 -9.94 10.26 -8.77
N VAL A 145 -11.10 9.60 -8.83
CA VAL A 145 -11.76 9.32 -10.13
C VAL A 145 -12.53 10.52 -10.68
N MET A 146 -12.90 11.47 -9.83
CA MET A 146 -13.54 12.71 -10.25
C MET A 146 -12.58 13.68 -10.93
N VAL A 147 -11.34 13.77 -10.45
CA VAL A 147 -10.27 14.53 -11.13
C VAL A 147 -10.05 14.03 -12.57
N GLU A 148 -10.30 12.74 -12.81
CA GLU A 148 -10.14 12.07 -14.10
C GLU A 148 -11.43 12.03 -14.95
N ASP A 149 -12.45 12.83 -14.59
CA ASP A 149 -13.76 12.90 -15.24
C ASP A 149 -14.47 11.54 -15.40
N ARG A 150 -14.46 10.72 -14.34
CA ARG A 150 -15.11 9.39 -14.30
C ARG A 150 -16.30 9.34 -13.34
N PRO A 151 -17.42 10.02 -13.63
CA PRO A 151 -18.55 10.16 -12.72
C PRO A 151 -19.25 8.83 -12.39
N ARG A 152 -19.20 7.84 -13.31
CA ARG A 152 -19.78 6.51 -13.07
C ARG A 152 -19.05 5.78 -11.93
N GLN A 153 -17.72 5.78 -11.94
CA GLN A 153 -16.92 5.17 -10.87
C GLN A 153 -17.11 5.93 -9.55
N ALA A 154 -17.17 7.27 -9.61
CA ALA A 154 -17.42 8.09 -8.43
C ALA A 154 -18.75 7.72 -7.74
N SER A 155 -19.81 7.50 -8.53
CA SER A 155 -21.14 7.10 -8.04
C SER A 155 -21.14 5.75 -7.31
N GLU A 156 -20.30 4.79 -7.72
CA GLU A 156 -20.17 3.51 -7.02
C GLU A 156 -19.59 3.67 -5.61
N PHE A 157 -18.54 4.48 -5.48
CA PHE A 157 -17.94 4.78 -4.18
C PHE A 157 -18.88 5.62 -3.31
N ALA A 158 -19.59 6.58 -3.90
CA ALA A 158 -20.65 7.34 -3.20
C ALA A 158 -21.71 6.39 -2.62
N SER A 159 -22.14 5.42 -3.41
CA SER A 159 -23.14 4.43 -3.00
C SER A 159 -22.64 3.54 -1.86
N ARG A 160 -21.36 3.16 -1.86
CA ARG A 160 -20.74 2.41 -0.75
C ARG A 160 -20.67 3.24 0.52
N ALA A 161 -20.17 4.48 0.44
CA ALA A 161 -20.13 5.39 1.57
C ALA A 161 -21.53 5.68 2.14
N GLY A 162 -22.52 5.94 1.26
CA GLY A 162 -23.92 6.15 1.62
C GLY A 162 -24.50 5.01 2.46
N ARG A 163 -24.31 3.76 2.03
CA ARG A 163 -24.77 2.58 2.79
C ARG A 163 -24.09 2.47 4.15
N LEU A 164 -22.79 2.78 4.23
CA LEU A 164 -22.05 2.70 5.48
C LEU A 164 -22.52 3.76 6.49
N LEU A 165 -22.79 4.99 6.05
CA LEU A 165 -23.31 6.04 6.92
C LEU A 165 -24.69 5.72 7.50
N VAL A 166 -25.58 5.15 6.68
CA VAL A 166 -26.89 4.69 7.14
C VAL A 166 -26.70 3.65 8.25
N ARG A 167 -25.76 2.73 8.10
CA ARG A 167 -25.42 1.74 9.14
C ARG A 167 -24.86 2.39 10.41
N LEU A 168 -24.14 3.51 10.28
CA LEU A 168 -23.60 4.28 11.40
C LEU A 168 -24.63 5.25 12.04
N GLY A 169 -25.87 5.30 11.52
CA GLY A 169 -26.88 6.26 11.98
C GLY A 169 -26.56 7.73 11.66
N ARG A 170 -25.64 7.98 10.72
CA ARG A 170 -25.24 9.32 10.29
C ARG A 170 -25.98 9.69 9.01
N PHE A 171 -27.01 10.52 9.14
CA PHE A 171 -27.86 10.91 8.01
C PHE A 171 -27.36 12.12 7.22
N VAL A 172 -26.29 12.78 7.70
CA VAL A 172 -25.65 13.91 7.01
C VAL A 172 -24.34 13.44 6.40
N PHE A 173 -24.34 13.22 5.08
CA PHE A 173 -23.10 13.11 4.32
C PHE A 173 -22.73 14.48 3.79
N ASN A 174 -21.85 15.19 4.50
CA ASN A 174 -21.33 16.47 4.03
C ASN A 174 -20.32 16.22 2.90
N PHE A 175 -20.84 16.16 1.68
CA PHE A 175 -20.06 16.17 0.46
C PHE A 175 -19.66 17.61 0.15
N LYS A 176 -18.78 18.19 0.98
CA LYS A 176 -18.13 19.45 0.60
C LYS A 176 -16.97 19.08 -0.31
N MET A 177 -17.25 19.11 -1.60
CA MET A 177 -16.21 19.14 -2.61
C MET A 177 -15.82 20.59 -2.76
N ASP A 178 -14.65 20.93 -2.21
CA ASP A 178 -14.01 22.19 -2.49
C ASP A 178 -13.49 22.11 -3.93
N PHE A 179 -14.35 22.51 -4.87
CA PHE A 179 -13.95 22.87 -6.22
C PHE A 179 -13.59 24.36 -6.18
N ASP A 180 -12.29 24.66 -6.11
CA ASP A 180 -11.75 25.95 -6.50
C ASP A 180 -11.52 25.98 -8.03
#